data_AF-A0A1H7NIK5-F1
#
_entry.id   AF-A0A1H7NIK5-F1
#
_cell.length_a   1.000
_cell.length_b   1.000
_cell.length_c   1.000
_cell.angle_alpha   90.00
_cell.angle_beta   90.00
_cell.angle_gamma   90.00
#
_symmetry.space_group_name_H-M   'P 1'
#
loop_
_entity.id
_entity.type
_entity.pdbx_description
1 polymer ?
#
loop_
_entity_poly.entity_id
_entity_poly.type
_entity_poly.pdbx_seq_one_letter_code
_entity_poly.pdbx_strand_id
1 'polypeptide(L)' 'MVEKILHGNSKTPFMRFGDRVRIEMFDREGKSIFDAIDQQVVKYQPK' A
#
# COMPACT_ATOMS: atom_id res chain seq x y z
N MET A 1 -11.60 5.94 2.94
CA MET A 1 -12.62 6.61 3.79
C MET A 1 -12.12 7.93 4.37
N VAL A 2 -10.87 8.02 4.84
CA VAL A 2 -10.26 9.27 5.39
C VAL A 2 -10.46 10.49 4.49
N GLU A 3 -10.15 10.39 3.19
CA GLU A 3 -10.33 11.52 2.26
C GLU A 3 -11.78 12.00 2.16
N LYS A 4 -12.76 11.11 2.21
CA LYS A 4 -14.18 11.52 2.20
C LYS A 4 -14.56 12.27 3.48
N ILE A 5 -14.01 11.87 4.62
CA ILE A 5 -14.25 12.55 5.90
C ILE A 5 -13.61 13.94 5.90
N LEU A 6 -12.37 14.06 5.41
CA LEU A 6 -11.61 15.31 5.44
C LEU A 6 -11.94 16.27 4.29
N HIS A 7 -12.32 15.75 3.13
CA HIS A 7 -12.42 16.52 1.87
C HIS A 7 -13.73 16.32 1.11
N GLY A 8 -14.67 15.53 1.64
CA GLY A 8 -15.97 15.25 1.00
C GLY A 8 -15.91 14.27 -0.17
N ASN A 9 -14.75 14.02 -0.75
CA ASN A 9 -14.55 13.09 -1.85
C ASN A 9 -13.18 12.40 -1.80
N SER A 10 -13.08 11.21 -2.40
CA SER A 10 -11.80 10.55 -2.64
C SER A 10 -11.12 11.19 -3.85
N LYS A 11 -9.85 11.59 -3.72
CA LYS A 11 -9.06 12.19 -4.82
C LYS A 11 -7.89 11.33 -5.23
N THR A 12 -7.34 10.55 -4.30
CA THR A 12 -6.21 9.66 -4.55
C THR A 12 -6.64 8.51 -5.48
N PRO A 13 -5.95 8.32 -6.62
CA PRO A 13 -6.22 7.20 -7.51
C PRO A 13 -5.93 5.84 -6.84
N PHE A 14 -6.59 4.79 -7.30
CA PHE A 14 -6.19 3.42 -6.99
C PHE A 14 -4.86 3.06 -7.65
N MET A 15 -4.19 2.04 -7.12
CA MET A 15 -2.98 1.47 -7.71
C MET A 15 -3.24 0.93 -9.12
N ARG A 16 -2.21 1.01 -9.96
CA ARG A 16 -2.18 0.56 -11.35
C ARG A 16 -1.18 -0.58 -11.51
N PHE A 17 -1.27 -1.30 -12.62
CA PHE A 17 -0.26 -2.31 -12.95
C PHE A 17 1.14 -1.67 -13.07
N GLY A 18 2.11 -2.29 -12.43
CA GLY A 18 3.48 -1.78 -12.31
C GLY A 18 3.75 -1.08 -10.98
N ASP A 19 2.71 -0.57 -10.29
CA ASP A 19 2.87 0.05 -8.98
C ASP A 19 3.34 -0.97 -7.93
N ARG A 20 4.11 -0.49 -6.96
CA ARG A 20 4.69 -1.29 -5.88
C ARG A 20 4.26 -0.73 -4.53
N VAL A 21 3.87 -1.61 -3.62
CA VAL A 21 3.50 -1.26 -2.25
C VAL A 21 4.45 -1.96 -1.28
N ARG A 22 4.99 -1.17 -0.33
CA ARG A 22 5.77 -1.68 0.81
C ARG A 22 5.05 -1.32 2.10
N ILE A 23 4.78 -2.32 2.93
CA ILE A 23 4.20 -2.16 4.26
C ILE A 23 5.19 -2.76 5.25
N GLU A 24 5.61 -1.97 6.23
CA GLU A 24 6.58 -2.38 7.23
C GLU A 24 6.26 -1.69 8.56
N MET A 25 6.52 -2.39 9.67
CA MET A 25 6.32 -1.88 11.01
C MET A 25 7.62 -1.99 11.80
N PHE A 26 7.99 -0.90 12.45
CA PHE A 26 9.19 -0.81 13.27
C PHE A 26 8.82 -0.64 14.74
N ASP A 27 9.63 -1.19 15.63
CA ASP A 27 9.57 -0.87 17.05
C ASP A 27 10.16 0.53 17.34
N ARG A 28 10.22 0.90 18.62
CA ARG A 28 10.74 2.22 19.05
C ARG A 28 12.24 2.39 18.78
N GLU A 29 12.98 1.31 18.62
CA GLU A 29 14.41 1.31 18.31
C GLU A 29 14.66 1.27 16.79
N GLY A 30 13.59 1.26 15.99
CA GLY A 30 13.65 1.25 14.52
C GLY A 30 13.89 -0.14 13.94
N LYS A 31 13.73 -1.22 14.73
CA LYS A 31 13.89 -2.59 14.25
C LYS A 31 12.57 -3.09 13.66
N SER A 32 12.65 -3.75 12.51
CA SER A 32 11.49 -4.35 11.86
C SER A 32 10.89 -5.45 12.74
N ILE A 33 9.58 -5.36 12.99
CA ILE A 33 8.87 -6.31 13.87
C ILE A 33 8.44 -7.56 13.09
N PHE A 34 8.04 -7.39 11.83
CA PHE A 34 7.45 -8.44 10.99
C PHE A 34 8.11 -8.58 9.62
N ASP A 35 9.29 -7.98 9.44
CA ASP A 35 9.87 -7.67 8.12
C ASP A 35 8.88 -6.85 7.26
N ALA A 36 9.17 -6.72 5.96
CA ALA A 36 8.35 -5.95 5.03
C ALA A 36 7.49 -6.84 4.15
N ILE A 37 6.21 -6.46 4.00
CA ILE A 37 5.37 -6.90 2.89
C ILE A 37 5.72 -6.03 1.69
N ASP A 38 6.17 -6.64 0.60
CA ASP A 38 6.66 -5.93 -0.57
C ASP A 38 6.09 -6.58 -1.84
N GLN A 39 5.15 -5.90 -2.50
CA GLN A 39 4.37 -6.47 -3.60
C GLN A 39 4.25 -5.51 -4.78
N GLN A 40 4.30 -6.06 -5.99
CA GLN A 40 4.01 -5.35 -7.23
C GLN A 40 2.64 -5.76 -7.77
N VAL A 41 1.85 -4.78 -8.19
CA VAL A 41 0.56 -5.03 -8.84
C VAL A 41 0.81 -5.49 -10.27
N VAL A 42 0.47 -6.75 -10.56
CA VAL A 42 0.65 -7.35 -11.89
C VAL A 42 -0.69 -7.80 -12.48
N LYS A 43 -0.77 -7.83 -13.81
CA LYS A 43 -1.93 -8.38 -14.51
C LYS A 43 -2.00 -9.88 -14.26
N TYR A 44 -3.15 -10.37 -13.77
CA TYR A 44 -3.40 -11.80 -13.70
C TYR A 44 -3.41 -12.40 -15.10
N GLN A 45 -2.65 -13.47 -15.30
CA GLN A 45 -2.66 -14.26 -16.53
C GLN A 45 -3.06 -15.70 -16.16
N PRO A 46 -4.25 -16.17 -16.58
CA PRO A 46 -4.62 -17.56 -16.37
C PRO A 46 -3.69 -18.49 -17.17
N LYS A 47 -3.51 -19.71 -16.66
CA LYS A 47 -2.82 -20.78 -17.38
C LYS A 47 -3.72 -21.43 -18.41
#